data_AF-A0A2I7KDV6-F1
#
_entry.id   AF-A0A2I7KDV6-F1
#
_cell.length_a   1.000
_cell.length_b   1.000
_cell.length_c   1.000
_cell.angle_alpha   90.00
_cell.angle_beta   90.00
_cell.angle_gamma   90.00
#
_symmetry.space_group_name_H-M   'P 1'
#
loop_
_entity.id
_entity.type
_entity.pdbx_description
1 polymer ?
#
loop_
_entity_poly.entity_id
_entity_poly.type
_entity_poly.pdbx_seq_one_letter_code
_entity_poly.pdbx_strand_id
1 'polypeptide(L)'
;MTPETLALITAYFICSATAEDRILARPEVETCTALYMETKLSFLPDVDSAAYAAMSAEQRAKVNQRGYAAYVAWRASNPALVAELEAKARSAIAGLPS
;
A
#
# COMPACT_ATOMS: atom_id res chain seq x y z
N MET A 1 -6.85 -11.41 7.57
CA MET A 1 -5.69 -10.53 7.30
C MET A 1 -4.56 -10.98 8.20
N THR A 2 -3.33 -11.03 7.70
CA THR A 2 -2.17 -11.45 8.51
C THR A 2 -1.44 -10.24 9.09
N PRO A 3 -0.62 -10.39 10.15
CA PRO A 3 0.23 -9.33 10.66
C PRO A 3 1.16 -8.73 9.58
N GLU A 4 1.67 -9.54 8.67
CA GLU A 4 2.52 -9.12 7.55
C GLU A 4 1.75 -8.21 6.58
N THR A 5 0.49 -8.54 6.30
CA THR A 5 -0.39 -7.71 5.48
C THR A 5 -0.63 -6.34 6.12
N LEU A 6 -0.88 -6.31 7.44
CA LEU A 6 -1.07 -5.07 8.18
C LEU A 6 0.21 -4.22 8.23
N ALA A 7 1.38 -4.87 8.32
CA ALA A 7 2.67 -4.18 8.25
C ALA A 7 2.89 -3.51 6.89
N LEU A 8 2.58 -4.21 5.78
CA LEU A 8 2.64 -3.66 4.42
C LEU A 8 1.70 -2.45 4.26
N ILE A 9 0.45 -2.57 4.70
CA ILE A 9 -0.53 -1.47 4.67
C ILE A 9 -0.03 -0.28 5.48
N THR A 10 0.53 -0.53 6.67
CA THR A 10 1.08 0.53 7.54
C THR A 10 2.25 1.25 6.87
N ALA A 11 3.16 0.50 6.24
CA ALA A 11 4.29 1.07 5.51
C ALA A 11 3.81 1.93 4.31
N TYR A 12 2.80 1.45 3.58
CA TYR A 12 2.17 2.26 2.53
C TYR A 12 1.51 3.53 3.09
N PHE A 13 0.84 3.47 4.24
CA PHE A 13 0.26 4.66 4.87
C PHE A 13 1.31 5.66 5.35
N ILE A 14 2.48 5.22 5.80
CA ILE A 14 3.62 6.12 6.07
C ILE A 14 4.03 6.84 4.80
N CYS A 15 4.17 6.11 3.69
CA CYS A 15 4.43 6.70 2.38
C CYS A 15 3.37 7.74 1.95
N SER A 16 2.08 7.45 2.13
CA SER A 16 0.99 8.37 1.85
C SER A 16 1.09 9.64 2.72
N ALA A 17 1.32 9.46 4.02
CA ALA A 17 1.46 10.57 4.95
C ALA A 17 2.66 11.47 4.61
N THR A 18 3.82 10.89 4.26
CA THR A 18 5.00 11.66 3.83
C THR A 18 4.72 12.44 2.55
N ALA A 19 3.98 11.85 1.60
CA ALA A 19 3.60 12.51 0.34
C ALA A 19 2.58 13.64 0.53
N GLU A 20 1.73 13.54 1.55
CA GLU A 20 0.81 14.60 1.97
C GLU A 20 1.54 15.76 2.66
N ASP A 21 2.64 15.47 3.36
CA ASP A 21 3.46 16.48 4.07
C ASP A 21 4.44 17.21 3.13
N ARG A 22 5.11 16.48 2.23
CA ARG A 22 6.10 17.04 1.31
C ARG A 22 6.20 16.31 -0.04
N ILE A 23 6.84 16.98 -0.99
CA ILE A 23 7.23 16.35 -2.25
C ILE A 23 8.24 15.22 -1.95
N LEU A 24 7.95 14.04 -2.49
CA LEU A 24 8.82 12.88 -2.39
C LEU A 24 9.98 12.98 -3.38
N ALA A 25 11.18 12.62 -2.94
CA ALA A 25 12.30 12.38 -3.82
C ALA A 25 12.03 11.13 -4.66
N ARG A 26 12.67 11.04 -5.84
CA ARG A 26 12.46 9.92 -6.76
C ARG A 26 12.62 8.52 -6.12
N PRO A 27 13.65 8.24 -5.29
CA PRO A 27 13.78 6.93 -4.64
C PRO A 27 12.62 6.61 -3.68
N GLU A 28 12.06 7.65 -3.05
CA GLU A 28 10.91 7.51 -2.16
C GLU A 28 9.65 7.20 -2.97
N VAL A 29 9.44 7.85 -4.11
CA VAL A 29 8.33 7.54 -5.03
C VAL A 29 8.41 6.09 -5.51
N GLU A 30 9.60 5.61 -5.89
CA GLU A 30 9.81 4.22 -6.32
C GLU A 30 9.47 3.23 -5.19
N THR A 31 9.94 3.52 -3.97
CA THR A 31 9.64 2.73 -2.76
C THR A 31 8.14 2.71 -2.44
N CYS A 32 7.49 3.88 -2.43
CA CYS A 32 6.06 4.00 -2.14
C CYS A 32 5.20 3.31 -3.20
N THR A 33 5.62 3.37 -4.46
CA THR A 33 4.95 2.65 -5.56
C THR A 33 5.05 1.14 -5.38
N ALA A 34 6.21 0.62 -4.99
CA ALA A 34 6.42 -0.80 -4.72
C ALA A 34 5.55 -1.27 -3.54
N LEU A 35 5.57 -0.54 -2.41
CA LEU A 35 4.74 -0.84 -1.24
C LEU A 35 3.24 -0.85 -1.58
N TYR A 36 2.79 0.08 -2.42
CA TYR A 36 1.40 0.12 -2.83
C TYR A 36 1.04 -1.08 -3.71
N MET A 37 1.94 -1.48 -4.62
CA MET A 37 1.75 -2.68 -5.43
C MET A 37 1.66 -3.93 -4.56
N GLU A 38 2.59 -4.14 -3.64
CA GLU A 38 2.59 -5.27 -2.71
C GLU A 38 1.33 -5.29 -1.83
N THR A 39 0.92 -4.12 -1.33
CA THR A 39 -0.33 -3.96 -0.58
C THR A 39 -1.52 -4.45 -1.41
N LYS A 40 -1.67 -4.03 -2.66
CA LYS A 40 -2.77 -4.49 -3.53
C LYS A 40 -2.72 -5.99 -3.80
N LEU A 41 -1.53 -6.56 -4.02
CA LEU A 41 -1.37 -7.99 -4.26
C LEU A 41 -1.69 -8.83 -3.01
N SER A 42 -1.45 -8.31 -1.81
CA SER A 42 -1.80 -9.02 -0.57
C SER A 42 -3.30 -9.31 -0.40
N PHE A 43 -4.17 -8.63 -1.17
CA PHE A 43 -5.60 -8.92 -1.23
C PHE A 43 -5.99 -10.01 -2.24
N LEU A 44 -5.05 -10.49 -3.05
CA LEU A 44 -5.27 -11.46 -4.12
C LEU A 44 -4.53 -12.77 -3.76
N PRO A 45 -5.19 -13.75 -3.12
CA PRO A 45 -4.54 -15.00 -2.72
C PRO A 45 -4.08 -15.85 -3.92
N ASP A 46 -4.58 -15.54 -5.12
CA ASP A 46 -4.24 -16.20 -6.38
C ASP A 46 -3.04 -15.57 -7.11
N VAL A 47 -2.47 -14.46 -6.63
CA VAL A 47 -1.39 -13.75 -7.32
C VAL A 47 -0.30 -13.29 -6.36
N ASP A 48 0.88 -13.91 -6.42
CA ASP A 48 2.08 -13.42 -5.75
C ASP A 48 2.88 -12.44 -6.63
N SER A 49 3.94 -11.85 -6.06
CA SER A 49 4.79 -10.87 -6.73
C SER A 49 5.56 -11.45 -7.91
N ALA A 50 5.99 -12.72 -7.83
CA ALA A 50 6.73 -13.39 -8.89
C ALA A 50 5.81 -13.66 -10.09
N ALA A 51 4.60 -14.16 -9.84
CA ALA A 51 3.56 -14.35 -10.85
C ALA A 51 3.18 -13.01 -11.50
N TYR A 52 2.99 -11.96 -10.71
CA TYR A 52 2.70 -10.61 -11.22
C TYR A 52 3.82 -10.06 -12.11
N ALA A 53 5.08 -10.28 -11.76
CA ALA A 53 6.23 -9.82 -12.54
C ALA A 53 6.32 -10.52 -13.91
N ALA A 54 5.96 -11.80 -13.98
CA ALA A 54 5.96 -12.59 -15.22
C ALA A 54 4.79 -12.28 -16.17
N MET A 55 3.78 -11.53 -15.72
CA MET A 55 2.60 -11.20 -16.52
C MET A 55 2.89 -10.18 -17.63
N SER A 56 2.08 -10.20 -18.68
CA SER A 56 2.02 -9.12 -19.67
C SER A 56 1.52 -7.81 -19.05
N ALA A 57 1.72 -6.69 -19.73
CA ALA A 57 1.20 -5.40 -19.27
C ALA A 57 -0.33 -5.40 -19.11
N GLU A 58 -1.05 -6.05 -20.03
CA GLU A 58 -2.51 -6.17 -19.95
C GLU A 58 -2.97 -7.00 -18.75
N GLN A 59 -2.29 -8.13 -18.49
CA GLN A 59 -2.57 -8.98 -17.33
C GLN A 59 -2.31 -8.23 -16.03
N ARG A 60 -1.18 -7.52 -15.95
CA ARG A 60 -0.85 -6.67 -14.79
C ARG A 60 -1.89 -5.58 -14.56
N ALA A 61 -2.40 -4.94 -15.61
CA ALA A 61 -3.46 -3.93 -15.48
C ALA A 61 -4.74 -4.52 -14.87
N LYS A 62 -5.17 -5.71 -15.31
CA LYS A 62 -6.33 -6.42 -14.76
C LYS A 62 -6.13 -6.80 -13.29
N VAL A 63 -4.96 -7.35 -12.94
CA VAL A 63 -4.62 -7.69 -11.56
C VAL A 63 -4.56 -6.45 -10.68
N ASN A 64 -3.94 -5.37 -11.15
CA ASN A 64 -3.86 -4.11 -10.43
C ASN A 64 -5.25 -3.54 -10.12
N GLN A 65 -6.18 -3.61 -11.08
CA GLN A 65 -7.56 -3.18 -10.87
C GLN A 65 -8.30 -4.04 -9.84
N ARG A 66 -8.15 -5.38 -9.92
CA ARG A 66 -8.73 -6.32 -8.93
C ARG A 66 -8.19 -6.05 -7.51
N GLY A 67 -6.88 -5.93 -7.38
CA GLY A 67 -6.22 -5.68 -6.08
C GLY A 67 -6.62 -4.32 -5.51
N TYR A 68 -6.72 -3.29 -6.35
CA TYR A 68 -7.23 -1.98 -5.93
C TYR A 68 -8.68 -2.05 -5.42
N ALA A 69 -9.57 -2.72 -6.15
CA ALA A 69 -10.96 -2.86 -5.74
C ALA A 69 -11.08 -3.60 -4.40
N ALA A 70 -10.30 -4.66 -4.19
CA ALA A 70 -10.27 -5.40 -2.93
C ALA A 70 -9.71 -4.55 -1.77
N TYR A 71 -8.64 -3.79 -2.01
CA TYR A 71 -8.09 -2.84 -1.03
C TYR A 71 -9.12 -1.77 -0.62
N VAL A 72 -9.84 -1.19 -1.57
CA VAL A 72 -10.90 -0.19 -1.30
C VAL A 72 -12.05 -0.82 -0.50
N ALA A 73 -12.50 -2.02 -0.88
CA ALA A 73 -13.56 -2.73 -0.16
C ALA A 73 -13.15 -3.06 1.28
N TRP A 74 -11.88 -3.45 1.50
CA TRP A 74 -11.34 -3.65 2.83
C TRP A 74 -11.36 -2.37 3.64
N ARG A 75 -10.91 -1.23 3.08
CA ARG A 75 -10.94 0.05 3.81
C ARG A 75 -12.36 0.42 4.23
N ALA A 76 -13.32 0.28 3.32
CA ALA A 76 -14.72 0.57 3.58
C ALA A 76 -15.31 -0.33 4.68
N SER A 77 -14.88 -1.60 4.75
CA SER A 77 -15.33 -2.55 5.76
C SER A 77 -14.60 -2.42 7.11
N ASN A 78 -13.49 -1.68 7.17
CA ASN A 78 -12.64 -1.58 8.36
C ASN A 78 -12.29 -0.12 8.71
N PRO A 79 -13.28 0.80 8.79
CA PRO A 79 -13.01 2.23 8.90
C PRO A 79 -12.24 2.61 10.18
N ALA A 80 -12.56 1.98 11.32
CA ALA A 80 -11.88 2.26 12.59
C ALA A 80 -10.41 1.82 12.56
N LEU A 81 -10.13 0.63 12.04
CA LEU A 81 -8.76 0.12 11.91
C LEU A 81 -7.95 0.96 10.92
N VAL A 82 -8.53 1.34 9.79
CA VAL A 82 -7.87 2.22 8.81
C VAL A 82 -7.49 3.54 9.46
N ALA A 83 -8.43 4.16 10.20
CA ALA A 83 -8.17 5.42 10.89
C ALA A 83 -7.04 5.29 11.93
N GLU A 84 -6.99 4.19 12.68
CA GLU A 84 -5.90 3.90 13.63
C GLU A 84 -4.55 3.79 12.92
N LEU A 85 -4.48 3.01 11.84
CA LEU A 85 -3.23 2.79 11.08
C LEU A 85 -2.74 4.09 10.42
N GLU A 86 -3.63 4.90 9.87
CA GLU A 86 -3.31 6.21 9.30
C GLU A 86 -2.84 7.20 10.38
N ALA A 87 -3.47 7.20 11.57
CA ALA A 87 -3.03 8.02 12.69
C ALA A 87 -1.62 7.61 13.16
N LYS A 88 -1.36 6.31 13.25
CA LYS A 88 -0.03 5.78 13.57
C LYS A 88 1.02 6.18 12.52
N ALA A 89 0.67 6.11 11.23
CA ALA A 89 1.55 6.53 10.14
C ALA A 89 1.91 8.01 10.23
N ARG A 90 0.93 8.90 10.47
CA ARG A 90 1.17 10.33 10.68
C ARG A 90 2.08 10.61 11.89
N SER A 91 1.85 9.92 13.01
CA SER A 91 2.72 10.05 14.19
C SER A 91 4.16 9.59 13.92
N ALA A 92 4.35 8.59 13.05
CA ALA A 92 5.68 8.09 12.70
C ALA A 92 6.51 9.12 11.92
N ILE A 93 5.87 9.92 11.06
CA ILE A 93 6.59 10.94 10.26
C ILE A 93 6.80 12.25 11.02
N ALA A 94 5.95 12.57 12.01
CA ALA A 94 6.11 13.75 12.85
C ALA A 94 7.39 13.70 13.73
N GLY A 95 7.94 12.50 13.95
CA GLY A 95 9.20 12.29 14.67
C GLY A 95 10.45 12.30 13.79
N LEU A 96 10.31 12.44 12.47
CA LEU A 96 11.44 12.44 11.54
C LEU A 96 11.88 13.88 11.25
N PRO A 97 13.20 14.19 11.26
CA PRO A 97 13.68 15.49 10.82
C PRO A 97 13.37 15.68 9.32
N SER A 98 12.89 16.88 8.99
CA SER A 98 12.50 17.32 7.64
C SER A 98 13.66 17.37 6.66
#